data_AF-A0A5B0RFP7-F1
#
_entry.id   AF-A0A5B0RFP7-F1
#
_cell.length_a   1.000
_cell.length_b   1.000
_cell.length_c   1.000
_cell.angle_alpha   90.00
_cell.angle_beta   90.00
_cell.angle_gamma   90.00
#
_symmetry.space_group_name_H-M   'P 1'
#
loop_
_entity.id
_entity.type
_entity.pdbx_description
1 polymer ?
#
loop_
_entity_poly.entity_id
_entity_poly.type
_entity_poly.pdbx_seq_one_letter_code
_entity_poly.pdbx_strand_id
1 'polypeptide(L)'
;MQFPSTLAFITLLVSLPLTMHAQNTPNDYIIQESVDLSKGGQLSILSSDGRVVFRLTKSLHTPSNGKTTSVLTDNSLKRLFSLISSNDDCTVKSTFSQPVISKDGLAKRTYSYNPRNYQKDVWRFNVYDDAAGVRQYYKFIQNHTNKGGFIYSVAKGRGNILVGRLRGVKIDKIHG
;
A
#
# COMPACT_ATOMS: atom_id res chain seq x y z
N MET A 1 -9.49 -21.53 -5.80
CA MET A 1 -9.20 -20.15 -6.28
C MET A 1 -8.24 -19.50 -5.30
N GLN A 2 -6.93 -19.53 -5.61
CA GLN A 2 -5.92 -18.84 -4.83
C GLN A 2 -5.92 -17.37 -5.24
N PHE A 3 -6.33 -16.47 -4.35
CA PHE A 3 -6.19 -15.05 -4.61
C PHE A 3 -4.71 -14.67 -4.49
N PRO A 4 -4.06 -14.13 -5.55
CA PRO A 4 -2.67 -13.66 -5.52
C PRO A 4 -2.54 -12.31 -4.79
N SER A 5 -3.27 -12.15 -3.70
CA SER A 5 -3.56 -10.86 -3.06
C SER A 5 -2.39 -10.28 -2.25
N THR A 6 -1.32 -11.05 -2.06
CA THR A 6 -0.14 -10.68 -1.27
C THR A 6 0.74 -9.65 -2.00
N LEU A 7 0.76 -9.68 -3.34
CA LEU A 7 1.50 -8.69 -4.14
C LEU A 7 0.80 -7.32 -4.18
N ALA A 8 -0.54 -7.32 -4.22
CA ALA A 8 -1.37 -6.11 -4.20
C ALA A 8 -1.33 -5.38 -2.84
N PHE A 9 -0.86 -6.06 -1.81
CA PHE A 9 -0.80 -5.58 -0.44
C PHE A 9 0.53 -4.89 -0.12
N ILE A 10 1.64 -5.41 -0.67
CA ILE A 10 2.97 -4.79 -0.60
C ILE A 10 2.93 -3.39 -1.25
N THR A 11 2.21 -3.27 -2.36
CA THR A 11 2.02 -2.02 -3.07
C THR A 11 1.07 -1.05 -2.37
N LEU A 12 0.13 -1.54 -1.54
CA LEU A 12 -0.66 -0.71 -0.64
C LEU A 12 0.18 -0.12 0.50
N LEU A 13 1.21 -0.83 0.98
CA LEU A 13 2.06 -0.41 2.11
C LEU A 13 3.23 0.50 1.72
N VAL A 14 3.61 0.48 0.44
CA VAL A 14 4.54 1.47 -0.13
C VAL A 14 3.94 2.90 -0.12
N SER A 15 2.67 3.09 0.31
CA SER A 15 2.06 4.40 0.56
C SER A 15 2.44 5.06 1.91
N LEU A 16 3.38 4.48 2.66
CA LEU A 16 3.92 5.04 3.92
C LEU A 16 4.61 6.43 3.84
N PRO A 17 4.97 7.06 2.68
CA PRO A 17 5.55 8.41 2.71
C PRO A 17 4.67 9.47 3.42
N LEU A 18 3.38 9.19 3.59
CA LEU A 18 2.39 10.15 4.08
C LEU A 18 2.10 10.07 5.58
N THR A 19 2.38 8.94 6.24
CA THR A 19 2.46 8.91 7.71
C THR A 19 3.88 9.28 8.19
N MET A 20 4.91 9.04 7.37
CA MET A 20 6.31 9.30 7.71
C MET A 20 6.66 10.79 7.82
N HIS A 21 6.05 11.66 7.02
CA HIS A 21 6.36 13.10 7.11
C HIS A 21 5.79 13.76 8.37
N ALA A 22 4.85 13.11 9.07
CA ALA A 22 4.17 13.69 10.23
C ALA A 22 4.71 13.18 11.59
N GLN A 23 5.51 12.11 11.64
CA GLN A 23 5.78 11.41 12.91
C GLN A 23 7.25 11.11 13.26
N ASN A 24 8.25 11.57 12.48
CA ASN A 24 9.67 11.33 12.82
C ASN A 24 9.99 9.83 13.03
N THR A 25 9.30 8.96 12.29
CA THR A 25 9.41 7.50 12.40
C THR A 25 10.61 6.97 11.62
N PRO A 26 11.17 5.79 11.97
CA PRO A 26 12.30 5.21 11.26
C PRO A 26 12.08 5.16 9.74
N ASN A 27 13.14 5.50 8.99
CA ASN A 27 13.10 5.62 7.53
C ASN A 27 12.95 4.26 6.81
N ASP A 28 13.11 3.16 7.54
CA ASP A 28 13.05 1.80 7.02
C ASP A 28 11.98 0.98 7.74
N TYR A 29 11.17 0.28 6.95
CA TYR A 29 10.15 -0.65 7.42
C TYR A 29 10.34 -2.01 6.77
N ILE A 30 9.99 -3.04 7.52
CA ILE A 30 10.02 -4.44 7.10
C ILE A 30 8.60 -4.94 7.00
N ILE A 31 8.28 -5.62 5.90
CA ILE A 31 6.99 -6.26 5.69
C ILE A 31 7.26 -7.73 5.48
N GLN A 32 6.71 -8.57 6.36
CA GLN A 32 6.82 -10.02 6.22
C GLN A 32 5.66 -10.54 5.39
N GLU A 33 5.93 -11.05 4.18
CA GLU A 33 4.91 -11.53 3.24
C GLU A 33 4.33 -12.89 3.69
N SER A 34 3.48 -12.89 4.73
CA SER A 34 2.73 -14.05 5.19
C SER A 34 1.27 -13.67 5.48
N VAL A 35 0.48 -13.47 4.43
CA VAL A 35 -0.96 -13.19 4.58
C VAL A 35 -1.71 -14.52 4.65
N ASP A 36 -2.11 -14.90 5.86
CA ASP A 36 -3.07 -15.97 6.06
C ASP A 36 -4.49 -15.40 5.96
N LEU A 37 -5.12 -15.57 4.80
CA LEU A 37 -6.48 -15.12 4.56
C LEU A 37 -7.50 -15.89 5.41
N SER A 38 -7.20 -17.11 5.84
CA SER A 38 -8.07 -17.88 6.75
C SER A 38 -8.13 -17.27 8.16
N LYS A 39 -7.13 -16.44 8.51
CA LYS A 39 -7.05 -15.67 9.75
C LYS A 39 -7.40 -14.19 9.58
N GLY A 40 -8.20 -13.86 8.56
CA GLY A 40 -8.68 -12.48 8.34
C GLY A 40 -7.70 -11.56 7.60
N GLY A 41 -6.71 -12.12 6.91
CA GLY A 41 -5.86 -11.36 5.97
C GLY A 41 -5.05 -10.26 6.63
N GLN A 42 -4.42 -10.57 7.77
CA GLN A 42 -3.61 -9.62 8.53
C GLN A 42 -2.14 -9.66 8.10
N LEU A 43 -1.52 -8.48 8.02
CA LEU A 43 -0.09 -8.29 7.84
C LEU A 43 0.47 -7.34 8.89
N SER A 44 1.67 -7.65 9.37
CA SER A 44 2.41 -6.78 10.28
C SER A 44 3.46 -5.99 9.51
N ILE A 45 3.56 -4.69 9.80
CA ILE A 45 4.66 -3.84 9.35
C ILE A 45 5.55 -3.57 10.56
N LEU A 46 6.82 -3.93 10.41
CA LEU A 46 7.81 -3.83 11.47
C LEU A 46 8.71 -2.62 11.23
N SER A 47 9.19 -1.99 12.30
CA SER A 47 10.34 -1.08 12.26
C SER A 47 11.63 -1.84 11.96
N SER A 48 12.70 -1.09 11.67
CA SER A 48 14.04 -1.64 11.42
C SER A 48 14.60 -2.48 12.57
N ASP A 49 14.13 -2.27 13.81
CA ASP A 49 14.49 -3.06 14.99
C ASP A 49 13.55 -4.26 15.23
N GLY A 50 12.64 -4.56 14.30
CA GLY A 50 11.78 -5.74 14.34
C GLY A 50 10.52 -5.60 15.21
N ARG A 51 10.18 -4.40 15.71
CA ARG A 51 8.91 -4.20 16.43
C ARG A 51 7.75 -3.94 15.47
N VAL A 52 6.57 -4.46 15.77
CA VAL A 52 5.37 -4.15 14.98
C VAL A 52 4.93 -2.71 15.25
N VAL A 53 4.97 -1.88 14.21
CA VAL A 53 4.59 -0.45 14.27
C VAL A 53 3.24 -0.18 13.62
N PHE A 54 2.86 -0.99 12.62
CA PHE A 54 1.53 -0.93 12.00
C PHE A 54 1.01 -2.33 11.72
N ARG A 55 -0.31 -2.44 11.59
CA ARG A 55 -0.98 -3.65 11.11
C ARG A 55 -1.94 -3.27 10.01
N LEU A 56 -1.95 -4.06 8.94
CA LEU A 56 -2.93 -3.94 7.87
C LEU A 56 -3.78 -5.19 7.88
N THR A 57 -5.10 -5.04 7.96
CA THR A 57 -6.05 -6.15 7.86
C THR A 57 -6.85 -6.04 6.58
N LYS A 58 -7.25 -7.18 6.02
CA LYS A 58 -8.00 -7.25 4.77
C LYS A 58 -9.17 -8.19 4.91
N SER A 59 -10.37 -7.63 4.83
CA SER A 59 -11.61 -8.41 4.81
C SER A 59 -12.18 -8.49 3.40
N LEU A 60 -12.71 -9.66 3.07
CA LEU A 60 -13.47 -9.89 1.84
C LEU A 60 -14.92 -9.47 2.09
N HIS A 61 -15.51 -8.74 1.15
CA HIS A 61 -16.95 -8.52 1.17
C HIS A 61 -17.63 -9.71 0.49
N THR A 62 -17.96 -10.75 1.24
CA THR A 62 -18.86 -11.81 0.78
C THR A 62 -20.32 -11.37 0.93
N PRO A 63 -21.21 -11.51 -0.07
CA PRO A 63 -21.06 -12.27 -1.33
C PRO A 63 -20.55 -11.45 -2.55
N SER A 64 -20.06 -10.22 -2.37
CA SER A 64 -19.72 -9.33 -3.49
C SER A 64 -18.45 -9.75 -4.26
N ASN A 65 -18.49 -9.51 -5.58
CA ASN A 65 -17.52 -9.87 -6.63
C ASN A 65 -16.08 -9.35 -6.39
N GLY A 66 -15.33 -9.96 -5.48
CA GLY A 66 -13.89 -9.69 -5.33
C GLY A 66 -13.54 -8.32 -4.76
N LYS A 67 -14.48 -7.66 -4.06
CA LYS A 67 -14.19 -6.41 -3.33
C LYS A 67 -13.68 -6.69 -1.93
N THR A 68 -12.78 -5.84 -1.45
CA THR A 68 -12.14 -5.95 -0.14
C THR A 68 -12.15 -4.63 0.59
N THR A 69 -12.12 -4.71 1.91
CA THR A 69 -11.76 -3.57 2.77
C THR A 69 -10.39 -3.84 3.36
N SER A 70 -9.47 -2.90 3.17
CA SER A 70 -8.17 -2.88 3.84
C SER A 70 -8.18 -1.83 4.95
N VAL A 71 -7.71 -2.16 6.15
CA VAL A 71 -7.68 -1.25 7.31
C VAL A 71 -6.26 -1.18 7.87
N LEU A 72 -5.66 0.01 7.89
CA LEU A 72 -4.38 0.25 8.52
C LEU A 72 -4.59 0.74 9.96
N THR A 73 -3.93 0.11 10.92
CA THR A 73 -3.90 0.50 12.33
C THR A 73 -2.46 0.73 12.79
N ASP A 74 -2.29 1.56 13.82
CA ASP A 74 -1.02 1.70 14.54
C ASP A 74 -0.79 0.52 15.50
N ASN A 75 0.32 0.60 16.26
CA ASN A 75 0.67 -0.42 17.25
C ASN A 75 -0.38 -0.60 18.36
N SER A 76 -1.15 0.45 18.68
CA SER A 76 -2.25 0.47 19.65
C SER A 76 -3.59 -0.02 19.08
N LEU A 77 -3.60 -0.48 17.82
CA LEU A 77 -4.79 -0.88 17.07
C LEU A 77 -5.75 0.27 16.73
N LYS A 78 -5.34 1.52 16.97
CA LYS A 78 -6.11 2.68 16.52
C LYS A 78 -6.09 2.72 15.00
N ARG A 79 -7.29 2.79 14.41
CA ARG A 79 -7.46 2.90 12.95
C ARG A 79 -6.89 4.22 12.45
N LEU A 80 -5.97 4.14 11.50
CA LEU A 80 -5.41 5.29 10.78
C LEU A 80 -6.28 5.62 9.56
N PHE A 81 -6.61 4.60 8.75
CA PHE A 81 -7.55 4.73 7.63
C PHE A 81 -8.03 3.35 7.16
N SER A 82 -9.07 3.36 6.32
CA SER A 82 -9.53 2.19 5.56
C SER A 82 -9.67 2.53 4.09
N LEU A 83 -9.55 1.51 3.23
CA LEU A 83 -9.69 1.60 1.79
C LEU A 83 -10.60 0.48 1.30
N ILE A 84 -11.53 0.82 0.44
CA ILE A 84 -12.46 -0.11 -0.20
C ILE A 84 -12.03 -0.30 -1.65
N SER A 85 -11.86 -1.55 -2.07
CA SER A 85 -11.46 -1.86 -3.44
C SER A 85 -12.65 -1.85 -4.40
N SER A 86 -12.40 -1.45 -5.66
CA SER A 86 -13.34 -1.65 -6.77
C SER A 86 -13.41 -3.12 -7.19
N ASN A 87 -12.25 -3.77 -7.16
CA ASN A 87 -11.98 -5.20 -7.32
C ASN A 87 -10.58 -5.46 -6.71
N ASP A 88 -10.28 -6.70 -6.38
CA ASP A 88 -9.00 -7.10 -5.77
C ASP A 88 -8.41 -8.31 -6.52
N ASP A 89 -8.18 -8.10 -7.82
CA ASP A 89 -7.57 -9.06 -8.72
C ASP A 89 -6.29 -8.44 -9.30
N CYS A 90 -5.17 -9.15 -9.18
CA CYS A 90 -3.85 -8.65 -9.58
C CYS A 90 -3.63 -8.62 -11.10
N THR A 91 -4.56 -9.14 -11.89
CA THR A 91 -4.48 -9.20 -13.35
C THR A 91 -5.24 -8.07 -14.03
N VAL A 92 -6.08 -7.35 -13.29
CA VAL A 92 -6.90 -6.25 -13.80
C VAL A 92 -6.60 -4.94 -13.08
N LYS A 93 -7.04 -3.83 -13.66
CA LYS A 93 -6.94 -2.52 -13.00
C LYS A 93 -7.83 -2.50 -11.78
N SER A 94 -7.26 -2.09 -10.66
CA SER A 94 -7.95 -2.00 -9.38
C SER A 94 -7.80 -0.60 -8.80
N THR A 95 -8.83 -0.13 -8.10
CA THR A 95 -8.79 1.13 -7.34
C THR A 95 -9.19 0.86 -5.90
N PHE A 96 -8.57 1.57 -4.97
CA PHE A 96 -8.80 1.46 -3.54
C PHE A 96 -9.04 2.88 -3.01
N SER A 97 -10.24 3.15 -2.52
CA SER A 97 -10.62 4.50 -2.10
C SER A 97 -11.05 4.53 -0.65
N GLN A 98 -10.64 5.58 0.05
CA GLN A 98 -11.12 5.84 1.40
C GLN A 98 -12.55 6.39 1.32
N PRO A 99 -13.50 5.89 2.12
CA PRO A 99 -14.88 6.38 2.15
C PRO A 99 -15.00 7.70 2.94
N VAL A 100 -14.10 8.64 2.67
CA VAL A 100 -14.07 9.99 3.27
C VAL A 100 -13.73 10.96 2.15
N ILE A 101 -14.53 12.00 2.00
CA ILE A 101 -14.31 13.05 1.01
C ILE A 101 -13.50 14.19 1.65
N SER A 102 -12.48 14.68 0.95
CA SER A 102 -11.66 15.82 1.35
C SER A 102 -12.23 17.15 0.84
N LYS A 103 -11.63 18.27 1.27
CA LYS A 103 -12.09 19.63 0.92
C LYS A 103 -12.09 19.93 -0.58
N ASP A 104 -11.31 19.19 -1.36
CA ASP A 104 -11.26 19.28 -2.83
C ASP A 104 -12.34 18.44 -3.54
N GLY A 105 -13.30 17.86 -2.80
CA GLY A 105 -14.42 17.11 -3.34
C GLY A 105 -14.11 15.69 -3.80
N LEU A 106 -12.87 15.21 -3.63
CA LEU A 106 -12.46 13.86 -4.00
C LEU A 106 -12.27 12.97 -2.76
N ALA A 107 -12.15 11.66 -2.95
CA ALA A 107 -11.78 10.77 -1.84
C ALA A 107 -10.42 11.19 -1.25
N LYS A 108 -10.35 11.20 0.09
CA LYS A 108 -9.16 11.64 0.83
C LYS A 108 -7.92 10.83 0.46
N ARG A 109 -8.10 9.54 0.18
CA ARG A 109 -7.08 8.64 -0.35
C ARG A 109 -7.67 7.82 -1.49
N THR A 110 -6.94 7.77 -2.60
CA THR A 110 -7.24 6.87 -3.72
C THR A 110 -5.97 6.28 -4.25
N TYR A 111 -5.88 4.96 -4.21
CA TYR A 111 -4.77 4.19 -4.75
C TYR A 111 -5.25 3.43 -5.97
N SER A 112 -4.43 3.37 -7.00
CA SER A 112 -4.76 2.65 -8.22
C SER A 112 -3.61 1.77 -8.66
N TYR A 113 -3.98 0.56 -9.05
CA TYR A 113 -3.11 -0.44 -9.61
C TYR A 113 -3.38 -0.54 -11.10
N ASN A 114 -2.30 -0.54 -11.89
CA ASN A 114 -2.36 -0.80 -13.30
C ASN A 114 -1.38 -1.95 -13.61
N PRO A 115 -1.88 -3.19 -13.74
CA PRO A 115 -1.07 -4.31 -14.19
C PRO A 115 -0.65 -4.01 -15.62
N ARG A 116 0.64 -4.11 -15.92
CA ARG A 116 1.14 -3.83 -17.28
C ARG A 116 1.75 -5.05 -17.96
N ASN A 117 1.31 -6.25 -17.60
CA ASN A 117 1.77 -7.52 -18.19
C ASN A 117 3.30 -7.56 -18.27
N TYR A 118 3.87 -7.58 -19.49
CA TYR A 118 5.31 -7.58 -19.76
C TYR A 118 6.05 -6.27 -19.42
N GLN A 119 5.36 -5.21 -18.99
CA GLN A 119 5.98 -3.97 -18.51
C GLN A 119 5.90 -3.87 -16.98
N LYS A 120 6.66 -2.92 -16.42
CA LYS A 120 6.65 -2.64 -14.98
C LYS A 120 5.26 -2.26 -14.49
N ASP A 121 4.78 -2.97 -13.49
CA ASP A 121 3.52 -2.64 -12.82
C ASP A 121 3.63 -1.26 -12.16
N VAL A 122 2.54 -0.49 -12.28
CA VAL A 122 2.51 0.88 -11.80
C VAL A 122 1.39 1.05 -10.79
N TRP A 123 1.78 1.51 -9.62
CA TRP A 123 0.86 2.01 -8.60
C TRP A 123 0.87 3.52 -8.58
N ARG A 124 -0.29 4.12 -8.39
CA ARG A 124 -0.44 5.56 -8.15
C ARG A 124 -1.19 5.77 -6.85
N PHE A 125 -0.73 6.75 -6.09
CA PHE A 125 -1.30 7.13 -4.80
C PHE A 125 -1.64 8.60 -4.80
N ASN A 126 -2.89 8.91 -4.50
CA ASN A 126 -3.38 10.28 -4.42
C ASN A 126 -3.90 10.49 -3.00
N VAL A 127 -3.33 11.44 -2.27
CA VAL A 127 -3.73 11.72 -0.89
C VAL A 127 -3.88 13.20 -0.66
N TYR A 128 -4.98 13.57 -0.02
CA TYR A 128 -5.20 14.93 0.43
C TYR A 128 -4.55 15.14 1.80
N ASP A 129 -3.66 16.13 1.88
CA ASP A 129 -3.04 16.59 3.12
C ASP A 129 -3.89 17.73 3.69
N ASP A 130 -4.54 17.49 4.83
CA ASP A 130 -5.42 18.50 5.45
C ASP A 130 -4.65 19.68 6.01
N ALA A 131 -3.39 19.48 6.44
CA ALA A 131 -2.56 20.52 7.02
C ALA A 131 -2.03 21.45 5.93
N ALA A 132 -1.56 20.87 4.82
CA ALA A 132 -1.09 21.64 3.68
C ALA A 132 -2.23 22.12 2.76
N GLY A 133 -3.44 21.57 2.91
CA GLY A 133 -4.61 21.92 2.10
C GLY A 133 -4.51 21.50 0.64
N VAL A 134 -3.56 20.63 0.28
CA VAL A 134 -3.23 20.25 -1.10
C VAL A 134 -3.21 18.74 -1.29
N ARG A 135 -3.51 18.30 -2.52
CA ARG A 135 -3.40 16.90 -2.91
C ARG A 135 -1.98 16.57 -3.36
N GLN A 136 -1.44 15.50 -2.80
CA GLN A 136 -0.15 14.95 -3.12
C GLN A 136 -0.31 13.70 -3.99
N TYR A 137 0.59 13.56 -4.96
CA TYR A 137 0.55 12.48 -5.94
C TYR A 137 1.87 11.72 -5.92
N TYR A 138 1.77 10.39 -5.90
CA TYR A 138 2.92 9.50 -5.90
C TYR A 138 2.73 8.39 -6.91
N LYS A 139 3.86 7.84 -7.38
CA LYS A 139 3.90 6.71 -8.29
C LYS A 139 4.95 5.72 -7.81
N PHE A 140 4.57 4.46 -7.65
CA PHE A 140 5.51 3.36 -7.43
C PHE A 140 5.66 2.56 -8.73
N ILE A 141 6.92 2.36 -9.12
CA ILE A 141 7.30 1.52 -10.27
C ILE A 141 7.87 0.24 -9.72
N GLN A 142 7.11 -0.85 -9.85
CA GLN A 142 7.52 -2.16 -9.37
C GLN A 142 8.40 -2.88 -10.38
N ASN A 143 9.42 -3.57 -9.88
CA ASN A 143 10.23 -4.49 -10.66
C ASN A 143 9.52 -5.85 -10.72
N HIS A 144 9.34 -6.34 -11.94
CA HIS A 144 8.67 -7.60 -12.23
C HIS A 144 9.38 -8.82 -11.60
N THR A 145 10.71 -8.79 -11.47
CA THR A 145 11.48 -10.00 -11.10
C THR A 145 11.71 -10.17 -9.60
N ASN A 146 11.75 -9.08 -8.83
CA ASN A 146 12.11 -9.14 -7.41
C ASN A 146 11.15 -8.40 -6.48
N LYS A 147 9.97 -8.02 -7.00
CA LYS A 147 8.90 -7.28 -6.30
C LYS A 147 9.32 -5.92 -5.70
N GLY A 148 10.59 -5.54 -5.75
CA GLY A 148 11.11 -4.25 -5.29
C GLY A 148 10.76 -3.12 -6.26
N GLY A 149 11.26 -1.91 -6.02
CA GLY A 149 11.01 -0.79 -6.92
C GLY A 149 11.30 0.57 -6.31
N PHE A 150 10.81 1.61 -6.99
CA PHE A 150 11.06 3.01 -6.63
C PHE A 150 9.75 3.79 -6.51
N ILE A 151 9.66 4.63 -5.49
CA ILE A 151 8.54 5.54 -5.24
C ILE A 151 8.97 6.94 -5.66
N TYR A 152 8.12 7.61 -6.43
CA TYR A 152 8.33 8.97 -6.84
C TYR A 152 7.18 9.86 -6.39
N SER A 153 7.48 11.09 -5.96
CA SER A 153 6.48 12.15 -5.95
C SER A 153 6.32 12.72 -7.35
N VAL A 154 5.09 13.08 -7.70
CA VAL A 154 4.69 13.51 -9.04
C VAL A 154 3.98 14.86 -8.93
N ALA A 155 4.41 15.83 -9.73
CA ALA A 155 3.75 17.13 -9.84
C ALA A 155 3.65 17.54 -11.30
N LYS A 156 2.53 18.17 -11.69
CA LYS A 156 2.30 18.62 -13.06
C LYS A 156 3.42 19.59 -13.48
N GLY A 157 4.02 19.34 -14.65
CA GLY A 157 5.08 20.19 -15.21
C GLY A 157 6.44 20.09 -14.50
N ARG A 158 6.61 19.16 -13.54
CA ARG A 158 7.89 18.89 -12.88
C ARG A 158 8.36 17.47 -13.17
N GLY A 159 9.67 17.25 -13.11
CA GLY A 159 10.24 15.92 -13.11
C GLY A 159 9.80 15.11 -11.88
N ASN A 160 9.74 13.79 -12.02
CA ASN A 160 9.45 12.89 -10.89
C ASN A 160 10.63 12.91 -9.90
N ILE A 161 10.34 13.08 -8.61
CA ILE A 161 11.37 13.11 -7.55
C ILE A 161 11.34 11.77 -6.82
N LEU A 162 12.50 11.10 -6.69
CA LEU A 162 12.61 9.86 -5.94
C LEU A 162 12.42 10.12 -4.44
N VAL A 163 11.47 9.45 -3.81
CA VAL A 163 11.12 9.63 -2.38
C VAL A 163 11.13 8.34 -1.57
N GLY A 164 11.36 7.19 -2.21
CA GLY A 164 11.47 5.92 -1.49
C GLY A 164 11.85 4.75 -2.38
N ARG A 165 12.24 3.65 -1.75
CA ARG A 165 12.68 2.43 -2.43
C ARG A 165 12.16 1.22 -1.68
N LEU A 166 11.60 0.26 -2.42
CA LEU A 166 11.29 -1.07 -1.92
C LEU A 166 12.40 -2.04 -2.33
N ARG A 167 12.89 -2.81 -1.36
CA ARG A 167 13.86 -3.90 -1.58
C ARG A 167 13.20 -5.22 -1.22
N GLY A 168 13.07 -6.11 -2.22
CA GLY A 168 12.68 -7.49 -1.96
C GLY A 168 13.88 -8.26 -1.44
N VAL A 169 13.76 -8.84 -0.25
CA VAL A 169 14.75 -9.78 0.30
C VAL A 169 14.07 -11.14 0.38
N LYS A 170 14.60 -12.14 -0.32
CA LYS A 170 14.25 -13.53 -0.08
C LYS A 170 15.04 -13.97 1.15
N ILE A 171 14.35 -14.32 2.23
CA ILE A 171 14.97 -15.03 3.33
C ILE A 171 14.80 -16.51 2.99
N ASP A 172 15.84 -17.11 2.42
CA ASP A 172 15.88 -18.55 2.27
C ASP A 172 15.91 -19.17 3.67
N LYS A 173 15.05 -20.17 3.91
CA LYS A 173 14.94 -20.84 5.20
C LYS A 173 16.34 -21.25 5.66
N ILE A 174 16.75 -20.73 6.82
CA ILE A 174 17.88 -21.30 7.57
C ILE A 174 17.45 -22.72 7.90
N HIS A 175 18.04 -23.70 7.20
CA HIS A 175 17.88 -25.10 7.54
C HIS A 175 18.65 -25.31 8.84
N GLY A 176 17.91 -25.47 9.94
CA GLY A 176 18.44 -26.02 11.18
C GLY A 176 18.56 -27.53 11.08
#